data_AF-A0A432GHI2-F1
#
_entry.id   AF-A0A432GHI2-F1
#
_cell.length_a   1.000
_cell.length_b   1.000
_cell.length_c   1.000
_cell.angle_alpha   90.00
_cell.angle_beta   90.00
_cell.angle_gamma   90.00
#
_symmetry.space_group_name_H-M   'P 1'
#
loop_
_entity.id
_entity.type
_entity.pdbx_description
1 polymer ?
#
loop_
_entity_poly.entity_id
_entity_poly.type
_entity_poly.pdbx_seq_one_letter_code
_entity_poly.pdbx_strand_id
1 'polypeptide(L)'
;TFMFLNVWLIIWPKQQVVIASTNQVAEGGEALPDAAGCAGKAALASRTNTLFSIPMLLMMGAASHFPVGVTESTSFSGLFWVLAIIIGVLEINAVIGKPGPMASVKGVITSGFVLTVVLFGVIGLLV
;
A
#
# COMPACT_ATOMS: atom_id res chain seq x y z
N THR A 1 5.59 -3.56 10.06
CA THR A 1 4.81 -2.57 9.28
C THR A 1 3.65 -3.28 8.61
N PHE A 2 2.57 -2.57 8.23
CA PHE A 2 1.46 -3.16 7.46
C PHE A 2 1.95 -3.83 6.16
N MET A 3 2.92 -3.21 5.50
CA MET A 3 3.51 -3.75 4.28
C MET A 3 4.17 -5.12 4.46
N PHE A 4 4.80 -5.36 5.62
CA PHE A 4 5.34 -6.67 5.96
C PHE A 4 4.23 -7.71 6.15
N LEU A 5 3.14 -7.34 6.82
CA LEU A 5 1.98 -8.22 7.00
C LEU A 5 1.31 -8.55 5.67
N ASN A 6 1.19 -7.57 4.76
CA ASN A 6 0.70 -7.79 3.39
C ASN A 6 1.52 -8.86 2.67
N VAL A 7 2.85 -8.84 2.81
CA VAL A 7 3.72 -9.84 2.16
C VAL A 7 3.45 -11.25 2.71
N TRP A 8 3.50 -11.41 4.03
CA TRP A 8 3.48 -12.74 4.64
C TRP A 8 2.08 -13.35 4.79
N LEU A 9 1.06 -12.52 5.03
CA LEU A 9 -0.30 -13.00 5.30
C LEU A 9 -1.20 -13.02 4.06
N ILE A 10 -0.89 -12.21 3.04
CA ILE A 10 -1.76 -12.08 1.85
C ILE A 10 -1.01 -12.50 0.59
N ILE A 11 0.10 -11.82 0.26
CA ILE A 11 0.79 -12.00 -1.02
C ILE A 11 1.36 -13.41 -1.12
N TRP A 12 2.15 -13.84 -0.15
CA TRP A 12 2.83 -15.13 -0.20
C TRP A 12 1.85 -16.32 -0.25
N PRO A 13 0.85 -16.47 0.65
CA PRO A 13 -0.08 -17.59 0.58
C PRO A 13 -0.88 -17.64 -0.73
N LYS A 14 -1.28 -16.47 -1.26
CA LYS A 14 -2.02 -16.40 -2.52
C LYS A 14 -1.13 -16.70 -3.73
N GLN A 15 0.14 -16.29 -3.70
CA GLN A 15 1.11 -16.63 -4.73
C GLN A 15 1.41 -18.13 -4.77
N GLN A 16 1.43 -18.83 -3.62
CA GLN A 16 1.60 -20.29 -3.60
C GLN A 16 0.52 -21.02 -4.42
N VAL A 17 -0.75 -20.58 -4.34
CA VAL A 17 -1.85 -21.14 -5.15
C VAL A 17 -1.65 -20.85 -6.65
N VAL A 18 -1.22 -19.64 -7.00
CA VAL A 18 -0.95 -19.26 -8.39
C VAL A 18 0.22 -20.06 -8.97
N ILE A 19 1.27 -20.29 -8.18
CA ILE A 19 2.43 -21.10 -8.57
C ILE A 19 2.00 -22.56 -8.78
N ALA A 20 1.23 -23.13 -7.85
CA ALA A 20 0.69 -24.48 -7.99
C ALA A 20 -0.15 -24.64 -9.26
N SER A 21 -1.03 -23.67 -9.54
CA SER A 21 -1.81 -23.65 -10.78
C SER A 21 -0.94 -23.56 -12.03
N THR A 22 0.13 -22.77 -12.00
CA THR A 22 1.06 -22.64 -13.13
C THR A 22 1.78 -23.96 -13.40
N ASN A 23 2.23 -24.65 -12.36
CA ASN A 23 2.90 -25.93 -12.47
C ASN A 23 1.96 -27.01 -13.06
N GLN A 24 0.71 -27.06 -12.60
CA GLN A 24 -0.29 -28.01 -13.12
C GLN A 24 -0.56 -27.79 -14.62
N VAL A 25 -0.68 -26.53 -15.05
CA VAL A 25 -0.84 -26.18 -16.47
C VAL A 25 0.40 -26.58 -17.28
N ALA A 26 1.60 -26.39 -16.74
CA ALA A 26 2.84 -26.78 -17.40
C ALA A 26 2.95 -28.31 -17.61
N GLU A 27 2.34 -29.10 -16.74
CA GLU A 27 2.25 -30.57 -16.85
C GLU A 27 1.13 -31.04 -17.78
N GLY A 28 0.37 -30.12 -18.41
CA GLY A 28 -0.72 -30.42 -19.33
C GLY A 28 -2.10 -30.56 -18.66
N GLY A 29 -2.22 -30.19 -17.38
CA GLY A 29 -3.49 -30.10 -16.67
C GLY A 29 -4.22 -28.77 -16.88
N GLU A 30 -5.42 -28.65 -16.31
CA GLU A 30 -6.17 -27.39 -16.29
C GLU A 30 -5.72 -26.47 -15.14
N ALA A 31 -5.94 -25.16 -15.30
CA ALA A 31 -5.66 -24.18 -14.26
C ALA A 31 -6.61 -24.34 -13.07
N LEU A 32 -6.09 -24.09 -11.85
CA LEU A 32 -6.92 -24.11 -10.66
C LEU A 32 -7.97 -22.98 -10.73
N PRO A 33 -9.25 -23.24 -10.40
CA PRO A 33 -10.32 -22.26 -10.50
C PRO A 33 -10.07 -21.02 -9.62
N ASP A 34 -9.40 -21.20 -8.48
CA ASP A 34 -9.10 -20.12 -7.52
C ASP A 34 -7.88 -19.26 -7.90
N ALA A 35 -7.09 -19.66 -8.89
CA ALA A 35 -5.82 -19.01 -9.21
C ALA A 35 -6.01 -17.54 -9.61
N ALA A 36 -7.04 -17.23 -10.42
CA ALA A 36 -7.33 -15.87 -10.86
C ALA A 36 -7.71 -14.96 -9.68
N GLY A 37 -8.55 -15.45 -8.76
CA GLY A 37 -8.94 -14.71 -7.56
C GLY A 37 -7.76 -14.46 -6.62
N CYS A 38 -6.90 -15.47 -6.45
CA CYS A 38 -5.68 -15.35 -5.64
C CYS A 38 -4.69 -14.35 -6.24
N ALA A 39 -4.47 -14.39 -7.55
CA ALA A 39 -3.62 -13.44 -8.26
C ALA A 39 -4.12 -11.99 -8.09
N GLY A 40 -5.44 -11.76 -8.23
CA GLY A 40 -6.04 -10.44 -8.04
C GLY A 40 -5.85 -9.89 -6.62
N LYS A 41 -6.03 -10.72 -5.58
CA LYS A 41 -5.82 -10.32 -4.18
C LYS A 41 -4.35 -10.05 -3.87
N ALA A 42 -3.43 -10.90 -4.32
CA ALA A 42 -2.00 -10.69 -4.17
C ALA A 42 -1.54 -9.39 -4.85
N ALA A 43 -2.05 -9.12 -6.06
CA ALA A 43 -1.74 -7.90 -6.80
C ALA A 43 -2.25 -6.64 -6.08
N LEU A 44 -3.44 -6.67 -5.48
CA LEU A 44 -3.98 -5.53 -4.73
C LEU A 44 -3.11 -5.17 -3.51
N ALA A 45 -2.73 -6.18 -2.72
CA ALA A 45 -1.85 -5.99 -1.57
C ALA A 45 -0.45 -5.49 -1.99
N SER A 46 0.12 -6.06 -3.05
CA SER A 46 1.41 -5.62 -3.60
C SER A 46 1.38 -4.16 -4.08
N ARG A 47 0.32 -3.76 -4.79
CA ARG A 47 0.16 -2.39 -5.28
C ARG A 47 -0.07 -1.38 -4.15
N THR A 48 -0.73 -1.79 -3.08
CA THR A 48 -0.88 -0.95 -1.88
C THR A 48 0.46 -0.77 -1.17
N ASN A 49 1.31 -1.81 -1.13
CA ASN A 49 2.69 -1.65 -0.66
C ASN A 49 3.47 -0.66 -1.54
N THR A 50 3.39 -0.76 -2.87
CA THR A 50 4.02 0.21 -3.77
C THR A 50 3.50 1.63 -3.55
N LEU A 51 2.18 1.79 -3.36
CA LEU A 51 1.54 3.06 -3.05
C LEU A 51 2.16 3.69 -1.79
N PHE A 52 2.35 2.91 -0.72
CA PHE A 52 2.93 3.39 0.54
C PHE A 52 4.44 3.64 0.47
N SER A 53 5.18 2.93 -0.39
CA SER A 53 6.62 3.16 -0.56
C SER A 53 6.93 4.57 -1.06
N ILE A 54 6.08 5.15 -1.92
CA ILE A 54 6.32 6.48 -2.53
C ILE A 54 6.38 7.59 -1.45
N PRO A 55 5.33 7.81 -0.62
CA PRO A 55 5.39 8.81 0.44
C PRO A 55 6.44 8.47 1.49
N MET A 56 6.62 7.20 1.83
CA MET A 56 7.62 6.77 2.81
C MET A 56 9.04 7.20 2.41
N LEU A 57 9.46 6.89 1.18
CA LEU A 57 10.79 7.25 0.68
C LEU A 57 10.97 8.77 0.63
N LEU A 58 9.94 9.53 0.22
CA LEU A 58 10.02 10.98 0.22
C LEU A 58 10.16 11.54 1.64
N MET A 59 9.38 11.03 2.59
CA MET A 59 9.41 11.46 3.99
C MET A 59 10.76 11.13 4.65
N MET A 60 11.39 10.00 4.31
CA MET A 60 12.74 9.68 4.77
C MET A 60 13.76 10.73 4.31
N GLY A 61 13.66 11.20 3.06
CA GLY A 61 14.49 12.31 2.57
C GLY A 61 14.14 13.65 3.21
N ALA A 62 12.85 13.95 3.35
CA ALA A 62 12.37 15.19 3.94
C ALA A 62 12.78 15.35 5.41
N ALA A 63 12.88 14.26 6.17
CA ALA A 63 13.29 14.30 7.58
C ALA A 63 14.63 15.02 7.80
N SER A 64 15.56 14.95 6.85
CA SER A 64 16.88 15.62 6.94
C SER A 64 16.99 16.92 6.13
N HIS A 65 16.08 17.16 5.19
CA HIS A 65 16.18 18.27 4.23
C HIS A 65 15.01 19.27 4.28
N PHE A 66 13.98 18.99 5.07
CA PHE A 66 12.80 19.82 5.21
C PHE A 66 12.48 20.02 6.70
N PRO A 67 13.18 20.95 7.37
CA PRO A 67 12.94 21.23 8.78
C PRO A 67 11.54 21.81 8.97
N VAL A 68 10.73 21.15 9.79
CA VAL A 68 9.41 21.64 10.18
C VAL A 68 9.56 22.46 11.47
N GLY A 69 8.89 23.62 11.54
CA GLY A 69 8.96 24.52 12.69
C GLY A 69 8.23 23.97 13.91
N VAL A 70 8.85 23.05 14.63
CA VAL A 70 8.30 22.46 15.85
C VAL A 70 8.58 23.38 17.04
N THR A 71 7.53 23.77 17.77
CA THR A 71 7.61 24.56 19.01
C THR A 71 7.10 23.74 20.19
N GLU A 72 7.34 24.19 21.43
CA GLU A 72 6.87 23.47 22.64
C GLU A 72 5.33 23.37 22.74
N SER A 73 4.58 24.19 22.01
CA SER A 73 3.11 24.13 21.95
C SER A 73 2.58 23.28 20.80
N THR A 74 3.44 22.74 19.92
CA THR A 74 3.02 21.92 18.77
C THR A 74 2.50 20.56 19.26
N SER A 75 1.21 20.27 18.99
CA SER A 75 0.57 19.02 19.38
C SER A 75 0.50 18.03 18.21
N PHE A 76 1.24 16.92 18.31
CA PHE A 76 1.24 15.87 17.28
C PHE A 76 0.05 14.90 17.37
N SER A 77 -0.82 15.02 18.37
CA SER A 77 -1.93 14.08 18.57
C SER A 77 -2.93 14.12 17.40
N GLY A 78 -3.31 15.32 16.96
CA GLY A 78 -4.19 15.49 15.81
C GLY A 78 -3.56 14.95 14.52
N LEU A 79 -2.29 15.28 14.29
CA LEU A 79 -1.54 14.76 13.15
C LEU A 79 -1.51 13.22 13.14
N PHE A 80 -1.17 12.61 14.27
CA PHE A 80 -1.08 11.15 14.40
C PHE A 80 -2.39 10.47 13.99
N TRP A 81 -3.52 10.90 14.55
CA TRP A 81 -4.81 10.28 14.26
C TRP A 81 -5.25 10.48 12.81
N VAL A 82 -5.04 11.66 12.22
CA VAL A 82 -5.38 11.91 10.82
C VAL A 82 -4.55 11.02 9.89
N LEU A 83 -3.23 10.93 10.09
CA LEU A 83 -2.37 10.06 9.29
C LEU A 83 -2.73 8.57 9.49
N ALA A 84 -3.00 8.16 10.73
CA ALA A 84 -3.38 6.79 11.05
C ALA A 84 -4.70 6.38 10.37
N ILE A 85 -5.68 7.28 10.33
CA ILE A 85 -6.96 7.04 9.64
C ILE A 85 -6.74 6.91 8.13
N ILE A 86 -5.98 7.82 7.51
CA ILE A 86 -5.71 7.78 6.06
C ILE A 86 -5.02 6.46 5.68
N ILE A 87 -3.94 6.10 6.39
CA ILE A 87 -3.17 4.88 6.12
C ILE A 87 -4.03 3.64 6.43
N GLY A 88 -4.75 3.64 7.55
CA GLY A 88 -5.60 2.53 7.97
C GLY A 88 -6.73 2.22 6.98
N VAL A 89 -7.40 3.24 6.45
CA VAL A 89 -8.45 3.06 5.44
C VAL A 89 -7.89 2.44 4.15
N LEU A 90 -6.73 2.91 3.70
CA LEU A 90 -6.06 2.38 2.51
C LEU A 90 -5.61 0.92 2.72
N GLU A 91 -5.10 0.59 3.91
CA GLU A 91 -4.71 -0.77 4.26
C GLU A 91 -5.92 -1.70 4.37
N ILE A 92 -7.04 -1.25 4.95
CA ILE A 92 -8.29 -2.03 4.95
C ILE A 92 -8.72 -2.35 3.50
N ASN A 93 -8.62 -1.38 2.59
CA ASN A 93 -8.89 -1.64 1.17
C ASN A 93 -7.92 -2.68 0.56
N ALA A 94 -6.66 -2.75 1.01
CA ALA A 94 -5.72 -3.77 0.56
C ALA A 94 -6.16 -5.19 0.92
N VAL A 95 -6.74 -5.37 2.11
CA VAL A 95 -7.17 -6.67 2.63
C VAL A 95 -8.50 -7.11 1.99
N ILE A 96 -9.52 -6.27 2.11
CA ILE A 96 -10.90 -6.66 1.75
C ILE A 96 -11.42 -6.01 0.47
N GLY A 97 -10.78 -4.94 0.02
CA GLY A 97 -11.29 -4.07 -1.03
C GLY A 97 -11.02 -4.54 -2.45
N LYS A 98 -11.12 -3.56 -3.36
CA LYS A 98 -10.99 -3.71 -4.82
C LYS A 98 -9.92 -2.75 -5.35
N PRO A 99 -9.26 -3.08 -6.48
CA PRO A 99 -8.15 -2.29 -6.99
C PRO A 99 -8.51 -0.88 -7.44
N GLY A 100 -9.73 -0.60 -7.92
CA GLY A 100 -10.13 0.74 -8.34
C GLY A 100 -9.10 1.38 -9.31
N PRO A 101 -8.61 2.62 -9.06
CA PRO A 101 -7.62 3.27 -9.91
C PRO A 101 -6.26 2.55 -9.88
N MET A 102 -5.96 1.79 -8.83
CA MET A 102 -4.77 0.95 -8.70
C MET A 102 -4.87 -0.33 -9.54
N ALA A 103 -5.87 -0.47 -10.42
CA ALA A 103 -5.92 -1.57 -11.40
C ALA A 103 -4.76 -1.52 -12.41
N SER A 104 -4.20 -0.33 -12.67
CA SER A 104 -3.08 -0.11 -13.61
C SER A 104 -1.82 0.38 -12.91
N VAL A 105 -0.65 0.13 -13.52
CA VAL A 105 0.65 0.64 -13.02
C VAL A 105 0.65 2.17 -12.94
N LYS A 106 0.19 2.83 -14.01
CA LYS A 106 0.06 4.30 -14.04
C LYS A 106 -0.82 4.80 -12.89
N GLY A 107 -1.95 4.12 -12.64
CA GLY A 107 -2.86 4.48 -11.58
C GLY A 107 -2.28 4.34 -10.17
N VAL A 108 -1.47 3.30 -9.92
CA VAL A 108 -0.75 3.15 -8.63
C VAL A 108 0.25 4.28 -8.44
N ILE A 109 1.04 4.61 -9.47
CA ILE A 109 2.05 5.67 -9.41
C ILE A 109 1.38 7.02 -9.17
N THR A 110 0.34 7.36 -9.95
CA THR A 110 -0.40 8.61 -9.77
C THR A 110 -1.05 8.69 -8.39
N SER A 111 -1.69 7.61 -7.93
CA SER A 111 -2.28 7.57 -6.59
C SER A 111 -1.24 7.73 -5.49
N GLY A 112 -0.02 7.21 -5.69
CA GLY A 112 1.08 7.34 -4.73
C GLY A 112 1.55 8.77 -4.61
N PHE A 113 1.71 9.49 -5.72
CA PHE A 113 2.02 10.92 -5.69
C PHE A 113 0.89 11.75 -5.08
N VAL A 114 -0.37 11.45 -5.42
CA VAL A 114 -1.53 12.11 -4.81
C VAL A 114 -1.53 11.90 -3.30
N LEU A 115 -1.31 10.66 -2.84
CA LEU A 115 -1.20 10.35 -1.42
C LEU A 115 -0.06 11.15 -0.77
N THR A 116 1.11 11.23 -1.39
CA THR A 116 2.23 12.02 -0.89
C THR A 116 1.87 13.49 -0.71
N VAL A 117 1.24 14.12 -1.71
CA VAL A 117 0.77 15.51 -1.62
C VAL A 117 -0.22 15.69 -0.47
N VAL A 118 -1.16 14.76 -0.31
CA VAL A 118 -2.14 14.78 0.79
C VAL A 118 -1.44 14.67 2.14
N LEU A 119 -0.51 13.72 2.32
CA LEU A 119 0.19 13.54 3.61
C LEU A 119 1.06 14.75 3.97
N PHE A 120 1.78 15.33 3.00
CA PHE A 120 2.55 16.55 3.22
C PHE A 120 1.66 17.76 3.51
N GLY A 121 0.53 17.90 2.81
CA GLY A 121 -0.44 18.96 3.07
C GLY A 121 -1.05 18.87 4.47
N VAL A 122 -1.35 17.64 4.94
CA VAL A 122 -1.82 17.39 6.31
C VAL A 122 -0.75 17.76 7.34
N ILE A 123 0.51 17.40 7.10
CA ILE A 123 1.63 17.77 7.98
C ILE A 123 1.78 19.29 8.04
N GLY A 124 1.79 19.98 6.90
CA GLY A 124 1.94 21.44 6.87
C GLY A 124 0.75 22.21 7.47
N LEU A 125 -0.42 21.57 7.61
CA LEU A 125 -1.61 22.17 8.21
C LEU A 125 -1.72 21.91 9.72
N LEU A 126 -1.23 20.76 10.19
CA LEU A 126 -1.40 20.29 11.58
C LEU A 126 -0.13 20.40 12.44
N VAL A 127 1.00 20.78 11.85
CA VAL A 127 2.28 21.03 12.55
C VAL A 127 2.62 22.49 12.47
#